data_AF-A0A7Z1T004-F1
#
_entry.id   AF-A0A7Z1T004-F1
#
_cell.length_a   1.000
_cell.length_b   1.000
_cell.length_c   1.000
_cell.angle_alpha   90.00
_cell.angle_beta   90.00
_cell.angle_gamma   90.00
#
_symmetry.space_group_name_H-M   'P 1'
#
loop_
_entity.id
_entity.type
_entity.pdbx_description
1 polymer ?
#
loop_
_entity_poly.entity_id
_entity_poly.type
_entity_poly.pdbx_seq_one_letter_code
_entity_poly.pdbx_strand_id
1 'polypeptide(L)'
;MEVVTDFNTALMGFMRCTDKVPNVAEPGWPWGMLWTISSKGTGQTGRRYIPAVLEQGEVTYQIFYTTQGALYSRGGIWLTGWGKWQQRWLKS
;
A
#
# COMPACT_ATOMS: atom_id res chain seq x y z
N MET A 1 -5.57 0.94 14.78
CA MET A 1 -5.11 0.76 13.38
C MET A 1 -5.00 2.13 12.74
N GLU A 2 -3.85 2.44 12.15
CA GLU A 2 -3.57 3.77 11.58
C GLU A 2 -4.35 4.03 10.29
N VAL A 3 -4.61 5.32 10.02
CA VAL A 3 -5.27 5.77 8.79
C VAL A 3 -4.20 6.13 7.77
N VAL A 4 -4.27 5.53 6.58
CA VAL A 4 -3.36 5.87 5.48
C VAL A 4 -3.71 7.26 4.95
N THR A 5 -2.69 8.10 4.71
CA THR A 5 -2.83 9.43 4.10
C THR A 5 -2.33 9.48 2.66
N ASP A 6 -1.49 8.52 2.26
CA ASP A 6 -1.04 8.26 0.89
C ASP A 6 -0.57 6.79 0.80
N PHE A 7 -1.01 6.06 -0.22
CA PHE A 7 -0.63 4.67 -0.41
C PHE A 7 0.84 4.49 -0.81
N ASN A 8 1.51 5.49 -1.40
CA ASN A 8 2.93 5.39 -1.76
C ASN A 8 3.86 5.51 -0.55
N THR A 9 3.41 6.15 0.54
CA THR A 9 4.19 6.40 1.76
C THR A 9 3.56 5.76 2.99
N ALA A 10 2.76 4.71 2.78
CA ALA A 10 2.06 4.00 3.85
C ALA A 10 3.02 3.40 4.89
N LEU A 11 2.50 3.22 6.11
CA LEU A 11 3.17 2.44 7.15
C LEU A 11 3.30 0.98 6.70
N MET A 12 4.45 0.37 6.98
CA MET A 12 4.63 -1.08 6.89
C MET A 12 3.75 -1.80 7.91
N GLY A 13 3.04 -2.84 7.47
CA GLY A 13 1.98 -3.49 8.23
C GLY A 13 0.59 -3.03 7.78
N PHE A 14 -0.37 -3.05 8.70
CA PHE A 14 -1.77 -2.81 8.38
C PHE A 14 -2.19 -1.37 8.66
N MET A 15 -2.82 -0.76 7.67
CA MET A 15 -3.52 0.51 7.78
C MET A 15 -4.95 0.37 7.29
N ARG A 16 -5.85 1.22 7.77
CA ARG A 16 -7.18 1.40 7.18
C ARG A 16 -7.18 2.63 6.27
N CYS A 17 -7.99 2.60 5.24
CA CYS A 17 -8.30 3.76 4.42
C CYS A 17 -9.77 4.14 4.66
N THR A 18 -10.00 5.36 5.14
CA THR A 18 -11.33 5.87 5.48
C THR A 18 -11.76 7.05 4.61
N ASP A 19 -10.83 7.59 3.83
CA ASP A 19 -10.98 8.85 3.11
C ASP A 19 -10.36 8.74 1.72
N LYS A 20 -10.67 9.69 0.84
CA LYS A 20 -10.03 9.79 -0.47
C LYS A 20 -8.59 10.25 -0.28
N VAL A 21 -7.65 9.36 -0.60
CA VAL A 21 -6.21 9.62 -0.48
C VAL A 21 -5.48 9.35 -1.80
N PRO A 22 -4.31 9.97 -2.03
CA PRO A 22 -3.53 9.72 -3.23
C PRO A 22 -3.12 8.25 -3.39
N ASN A 23 -2.90 7.85 -4.64
CA ASN A 23 -2.32 6.56 -5.04
C ASN A 23 -3.11 5.30 -4.64
N VAL A 24 -4.34 5.46 -4.16
CA VAL A 24 -5.28 4.36 -3.91
C VAL A 24 -5.63 3.64 -5.22
N ALA A 25 -5.91 2.33 -5.13
CA ALA A 25 -6.25 1.51 -6.30
C ALA A 25 -7.54 1.97 -7.00
N GLU A 26 -8.53 2.40 -6.23
CA GLU A 26 -9.83 2.87 -6.73
C GLU A 26 -10.22 4.20 -6.08
N PRO A 27 -9.94 5.35 -6.72
CA PRO A 27 -10.23 6.67 -6.14
C PRO A 27 -11.73 6.93 -5.88
N GLY A 28 -12.61 6.26 -6.63
CA GLY A 28 -14.06 6.31 -6.43
C GLY A 28 -14.55 5.53 -5.20
N TRP A 29 -13.75 4.58 -4.70
CA TRP A 29 -14.10 3.73 -3.56
C TRP A 29 -12.88 3.40 -2.69
N PRO A 30 -12.39 4.38 -1.89
CA PRO A 30 -11.12 4.23 -1.19
C PRO A 30 -11.23 3.44 0.13
N TRP A 31 -12.42 3.02 0.55
CA TRP A 31 -12.61 2.40 1.87
C TRP A 31 -12.12 0.96 1.89
N GLY A 32 -11.25 0.63 2.86
CA GLY A 32 -10.70 -0.72 2.99
C GLY A 32 -9.51 -0.84 3.94
N MET A 33 -8.83 -1.97 3.85
CA MET A 33 -7.59 -2.27 4.59
C MET A 33 -6.42 -2.41 3.63
N LEU A 34 -5.34 -1.68 3.91
CA LEU A 34 -4.06 -1.76 3.21
C LEU A 34 -3.06 -2.56 4.05
N TRP A 35 -2.38 -3.50 3.43
CA TRP A 35 -1.21 -4.16 3.98
C TRP A 35 0.02 -3.83 3.14
N THR A 36 1.06 -3.29 3.77
CA THR A 36 2.33 -2.95 3.12
C THR A 36 3.48 -3.77 3.67
N ILE A 37 4.29 -4.35 2.78
CA ILE A 37 5.47 -5.16 3.10
C ILE A 37 6.66 -4.59 2.33
N SER A 38 7.84 -4.51 2.95
CA SER A 38 9.08 -4.10 2.28
C SER A 38 10.25 -5.00 2.69
N SER A 39 11.17 -5.25 1.75
CA SER A 39 12.41 -6.00 1.97
C SER A 39 13.35 -5.33 2.97
N LYS A 40 13.18 -4.03 3.24
CA LYS A 40 13.96 -3.30 4.26
C LYS A 40 13.47 -3.56 5.70
N GLY A 41 12.34 -4.26 5.86
CA GLY A 41 11.76 -4.52 7.18
C GLY A 41 11.29 -3.24 7.89
N THR A 42 10.84 -3.37 9.13
CA THR A 42 10.29 -2.25 9.90
C THR A 42 11.33 -1.45 10.70
N GLY A 43 12.62 -1.77 10.54
CA GLY A 43 13.71 -1.16 11.30
C GLY A 43 13.75 -1.57 12.78
N GLN A 44 14.67 -0.97 13.54
CA GLN A 44 14.90 -1.30 14.96
C GLN A 44 13.73 -0.95 15.88
N THR A 45 12.91 0.03 15.50
CA THR A 45 11.76 0.50 16.27
C THR A 45 10.48 -0.30 16.00
N GLY A 46 10.53 -1.26 15.07
CA GLY A 46 9.35 -2.00 14.63
C GLY A 46 8.36 -1.17 13.81
N ARG A 47 8.71 0.08 13.44
CA ARG A 47 7.83 1.01 12.74
C ARG A 47 8.60 1.79 11.66
N ARG A 48 8.17 1.61 10.40
CA ARG A 48 8.74 2.30 9.23
C ARG A 48 7.64 2.64 8.23
N TYR A 49 7.68 3.86 7.71
CA TYR A 49 6.89 4.29 6.55
C TYR A 49 7.70 4.06 5.28
N ILE A 50 7.02 3.73 4.18
CA ILE A 50 7.69 3.68 2.87
C ILE A 50 8.10 5.12 2.49
N PRO A 51 9.37 5.36 2.13
CA PRO A 51 9.80 6.67 1.65
C PRO A 51 9.16 6.99 0.29
N ALA A 52 9.03 8.29 -0.03
CA ALA A 52 8.46 8.73 -1.30
C ALA A 52 9.25 8.21 -2.52
N VAL A 53 10.57 8.04 -2.34
CA VAL A 53 11.46 7.35 -3.29
C VAL A 53 12.00 6.11 -2.58
N LEU A 54 11.74 4.95 -3.17
CA LEU A 54 12.19 3.67 -2.65
C LEU A 54 13.73 3.63 -2.55
N GLU A 55 14.24 3.11 -1.44
CA GLU A 55 15.69 3.03 -1.21
C GLU A 55 16.35 2.01 -2.15
N GLN A 56 17.63 2.20 -2.45
CA GLN A 56 18.37 1.24 -3.28
C GLN A 56 18.27 -0.20 -2.71
N GLY A 57 17.92 -1.14 -3.59
CA GLY A 57 17.69 -2.55 -3.23
C GLY A 57 16.34 -2.83 -2.57
N GLU A 58 15.49 -1.82 -2.37
CA GLU A 58 14.16 -2.01 -1.78
C GLU A 58 13.18 -2.63 -2.78
N VAL A 59 12.46 -3.64 -2.31
CA VAL A 59 11.31 -4.24 -2.97
C VAL A 59 10.15 -4.16 -1.99
N THR A 60 9.05 -3.56 -2.43
CA THR A 60 7.85 -3.34 -1.62
C THR A 60 6.65 -3.99 -2.29
N TYR A 61 5.70 -4.45 -1.50
CA TYR A 61 4.45 -5.02 -1.97
C TYR A 61 3.28 -4.51 -1.15
N GLN A 62 2.16 -4.27 -1.82
CA GLN A 62 0.93 -3.85 -1.18
C GLN A 62 -0.24 -4.73 -1.60
N ILE A 63 -1.09 -5.01 -0.62
CA ILE A 63 -2.41 -5.61 -0.80
C ILE A 63 -3.44 -4.64 -0.24
N PHE A 64 -4.47 -4.33 -1.02
CA PHE A 64 -5.58 -3.49 -0.59
C PHE A 64 -6.89 -4.24 -0.77
N TYR A 65 -7.58 -4.50 0.34
CA TYR A 65 -8.89 -5.15 0.33
C TYR A 65 -9.97 -4.11 0.61
N THR A 66 -10.82 -3.88 -0.37
CA THR A 66 -11.88 -2.87 -0.32
C THR A 66 -13.10 -3.37 0.44
N THR A 67 -13.90 -2.45 0.96
CA THR A 67 -15.22 -2.78 1.54
C THR A 67 -16.25 -3.26 0.51
N GLN A 68 -15.95 -3.19 -0.79
CA GLN A 68 -16.74 -3.78 -1.89
C GLN A 68 -16.34 -5.24 -2.19
N GLY A 69 -15.44 -5.83 -1.41
CA GLY A 69 -14.99 -7.21 -1.62
C GLY A 69 -13.94 -7.37 -2.72
N ALA A 70 -13.54 -6.31 -3.43
CA ALA A 70 -12.45 -6.36 -4.38
C ALA A 70 -11.08 -6.35 -3.68
N LEU A 71 -10.17 -7.19 -4.17
CA LEU A 71 -8.78 -7.29 -3.73
C LEU A 71 -7.86 -6.71 -4.80
N TYR A 72 -6.98 -5.79 -4.43
CA TYR A 72 -5.95 -5.22 -5.30
C TYR A 72 -4.56 -5.55 -4.77
N SER A 73 -3.59 -5.68 -5.68
CA SER A 73 -2.18 -5.70 -5.29
C SER A 73 -1.28 -4.95 -6.27
N ARG A 74 -0.15 -4.46 -5.76
CA ARG A 74 0.94 -3.88 -6.56
C ARG A 74 2.29 -4.13 -5.91
N GLY A 75 3.32 -4.21 -6.75
CA GLY A 75 4.70 -4.16 -6.30
C GLY A 75 5.30 -2.77 -6.51
N GLY A 76 6.34 -2.45 -5.76
CA GLY A 76 7.25 -1.34 -6.02
C GLY A 76 8.68 -1.84 -5.95
N ILE A 77 9.53 -1.41 -6.86
CA ILE A 77 10.98 -1.71 -6.83
C ILE A 77 11.76 -0.42 -6.95
N TRP A 78 12.90 -0.33 -6.28
CA TRP A 78 13.72 0.89 -6.25
C TRP A 78 14.12 1.42 -7.64
N LEU A 79 14.26 0.53 -8.63
CA LEU A 79 14.63 0.88 -10.00
C LEU A 79 13.53 1.61 -10.78
N THR A 80 12.27 1.22 -10.57
CA THR A 80 11.15 1.66 -11.42
C THR A 80 10.03 2.33 -10.64
N GLY A 81 10.16 2.43 -9.32
CA GLY A 81 9.11 2.91 -8.43
C GLY A 81 7.93 1.93 -8.31
N TRP A 82 6.76 2.50 -8.01
CA TRP A 82 5.51 1.74 -7.86
C TRP A 82 4.96 1.29 -9.21
N GLY A 83 4.65 0.00 -9.31
CA GLY A 83 3.87 -0.57 -10.41
C GLY A 83 2.39 -0.19 -10.32
N LYS A 84 1.67 -0.44 -11.42
CA LYS A 84 0.21 -0.26 -11.46
C LYS A 84 -0.48 -1.26 -10.54
N TRP A 85 -1.58 -0.82 -9.92
CA TRP A 85 -2.50 -1.71 -9.22
C TRP A 85 -3.06 -2.77 -10.17
N GLN A 86 -3.09 -4.00 -9.70
CA GLN A 86 -3.72 -5.13 -10.36
C GLN A 86 -4.89 -5.60 -9.50
N GLN A 87 -6.08 -5.67 -10.07
CA GLN A 87 -7.21 -6.28 -9.41
C GLN A 87 -7.03 -7.80 -9.42
N ARG A 88 -7.17 -8.43 -8.26
CA ARG A 88 -7.04 -9.87 -8.04
C ARG A 88 -8.40 -10.52 -7.90
N TRP A 89 -9.29 -9.92 -7.12
CA TRP A 89 -10.66 -10.39 -6.93
C TRP A 89 -11.67 -9.33 -7.37
N LEU A 90 -12.77 -9.80 -7.96
CA LEU A 90 -13.88 -8.95 -8.38
C LEU A 90 -14.66 -8.44 -7.18
N LYS A 91 -15.40 -7.36 -7.39
CA LYS A 91 -16.37 -6.83 -6.43
C LYS A 91 -17.47 -7.88 -6.25
N SER A 92 -17.92 -8.05 -5.01
CA SER A 92 -19.03 -8.94 -4.64
C SER A 92 -20.36 -8.19 -4.63
#